data_AF-A0A328B195-F1
#
_entry.id   AF-A0A328B195-F1
#
_cell.length_a   1.000
_cell.length_b   1.000
_cell.length_c   1.000
_cell.angle_alpha   90.00
_cell.angle_beta   90.00
_cell.angle_gamma   90.00
#
_symmetry.space_group_name_H-M   'P 1'
#
loop_
_entity.id
_entity.type
_entity.pdbx_description
1 polymer ?
#
loop_
_entity_poly.entity_id
_entity_poly.type
_entity_poly.pdbx_seq_one_letter_code
_entity_poly.pdbx_strand_id
1 'polypeptide(L)'
;MKFAAIALTAASLLTTAAAAAADRTTDLDYLKANRCRGLAAGIGGSVDTSGLDSFIKTEGRGRNPYVVQRAQEEFDKAKRQARSAEARERLSAELAGPCVAYMGSGGAGKDMAVR
;
A
#
# COMPACT_ATOMS: atom_id res chain seq x y z
N MET A 1 5.32 42.56 29.70
CA MET A 1 4.26 41.65 29.23
C MET A 1 4.55 41.25 27.79
N LYS A 2 4.42 39.94 27.51
CA LYS A 2 4.42 39.26 26.20
C LYS A 2 5.77 39.03 25.52
N PHE A 3 6.45 37.98 25.99
CA PHE A 3 7.12 37.05 25.10
C PHE A 3 6.04 36.32 24.29
N ALA A 4 6.13 36.31 22.96
CA ALA A 4 5.30 35.41 22.16
C ALA A 4 6.04 34.98 20.89
N ALA A 5 6.50 33.74 20.96
CA ALA A 5 6.57 32.76 19.88
C ALA A 5 7.49 33.07 18.69
N ILE A 6 8.71 32.59 18.83
CA ILE A 6 9.62 32.25 17.74
C ILE A 6 8.89 31.28 16.78
N ALA A 7 8.95 31.64 15.50
CA ALA A 7 8.58 30.81 14.37
C ALA A 7 9.30 29.45 14.43
N LEU A 8 8.53 28.36 14.45
CA LEU A 8 9.04 27.02 14.16
C LEU A 8 8.22 26.42 13.03
N THR A 9 8.73 26.69 11.83
CA THR A 9 8.86 25.78 10.69
C THR A 9 7.66 24.87 10.44
N ALA A 10 6.87 25.27 9.45
CA ALA A 10 5.99 24.40 8.69
C ALA A 10 6.68 23.05 8.47
N ALA A 11 6.03 21.99 8.96
CA ALA A 11 6.40 20.63 8.70
C ALA A 11 6.62 20.47 7.20
N SER A 12 7.85 20.16 6.84
CA SER A 12 8.24 19.73 5.51
C SER A 12 7.36 18.53 5.15
N LEU A 13 6.32 18.81 4.36
CA LEU A 13 5.67 17.82 3.51
C LEU A 13 6.76 17.33 2.56
N LEU A 14 7.48 16.29 3.00
CA LEU A 14 8.20 15.40 2.12
C LEU A 14 7.13 14.71 1.27
N THR A 15 6.64 15.42 0.25
CA THR A 15 6.18 14.79 -0.97
C THR A 15 7.38 14.01 -1.46
N THR A 16 7.42 12.74 -1.07
CA THR A 16 8.37 11.81 -1.63
C THR A 16 7.88 11.65 -3.05
N ALA A 17 8.34 12.53 -3.94
CA ALA A 17 8.25 12.33 -5.36
C ALA A 17 8.76 10.90 -5.58
N ALA A 18 7.84 10.00 -5.91
CA ALA A 18 8.14 8.61 -6.16
C ALA A 18 9.12 8.62 -7.34
N ALA A 19 10.40 8.56 -7.03
CA ALA A 19 11.44 8.37 -8.01
C ALA A 19 11.11 7.07 -8.71
N ALA A 20 10.65 7.17 -9.95
CA ALA A 20 10.37 6.07 -10.85
C ALA A 20 11.70 5.38 -11.20
N ALA A 21 12.19 4.57 -10.27
CA ALA A 21 13.35 3.71 -10.44
C ALA A 21 12.86 2.33 -10.89
N ALA A 22 12.97 2.08 -12.20
CA ALA A 22 12.97 0.80 -12.88
C ALA A 22 11.97 -0.29 -12.38
N ASP A 23 10.76 -0.25 -12.97
CA ASP A 23 9.94 -1.34 -13.56
C ASP A 23 10.14 -2.83 -13.15
N ARG A 24 10.54 -3.11 -11.91
CA ARG A 24 10.60 -4.47 -11.34
C ARG A 24 9.94 -4.43 -9.99
N THR A 25 8.71 -4.93 -9.93
CA THR A 25 7.96 -5.09 -8.69
C THR A 25 8.80 -5.81 -7.63
N THR A 26 9.12 -5.13 -6.53
CA THR A 26 10.01 -5.69 -5.50
C THR A 26 9.24 -6.59 -4.53
N ASP A 27 9.97 -7.39 -3.73
CA ASP A 27 9.34 -8.14 -2.63
C ASP A 27 8.65 -7.19 -1.64
N LEU A 28 9.19 -5.99 -1.43
CA LEU A 28 8.56 -4.98 -0.59
C LEU A 28 7.24 -4.48 -1.16
N ASP A 29 7.13 -4.31 -2.48
CA ASP A 29 5.88 -3.94 -3.13
C ASP A 29 4.83 -5.04 -3.01
N TYR A 30 5.26 -6.29 -3.14
CA TYR A 30 4.39 -7.45 -2.92
C TYR A 30 3.86 -7.50 -1.47
N LEU A 31 4.72 -7.28 -0.47
CA LEU A 31 4.31 -7.20 0.94
C LEU A 31 3.33 -6.05 1.19
N LYS A 32 3.61 -4.86 0.63
CA LYS A 32 2.74 -3.67 0.76
C LYS A 32 1.38 -3.89 0.12
N ALA A 33 1.30 -4.50 -1.06
CA ALA A 33 0.03 -4.82 -1.71
C ALA A 33 -0.81 -5.79 -0.86
N ASN A 34 -0.19 -6.81 -0.25
CA ASN A 34 -0.87 -7.73 0.67
C ASN A 34 -1.37 -7.03 1.94
N ARG A 35 -0.58 -6.10 2.50
CA ARG A 35 -1.02 -5.22 3.59
C ARG A 35 -2.26 -4.42 3.19
N CYS A 36 -2.23 -3.76 2.02
CA CYS A 36 -3.36 -2.98 1.48
C CYS A 36 -4.64 -3.81 1.34
N ARG A 37 -4.51 -5.03 0.81
CA ARG A 37 -5.62 -5.99 0.71
C ARG A 37 -6.16 -6.37 2.09
N GLY A 38 -5.27 -6.55 3.07
CA GLY A 38 -5.65 -6.83 4.45
C GLY A 38 -6.42 -5.69 5.11
N LEU A 39 -5.99 -4.44 4.88
CA LEU A 39 -6.72 -3.25 5.33
C LEU A 39 -8.13 -3.21 4.73
N ALA A 40 -8.25 -3.39 3.41
CA ALA A 40 -9.55 -3.40 2.72
C ALA A 40 -10.49 -4.45 3.30
N ALA A 41 -9.97 -5.67 3.53
CA ALA A 41 -10.72 -6.76 4.14
C ALA A 41 -11.16 -6.46 5.59
N GLY A 42 -10.41 -5.64 6.34
CA GLY A 42 -10.72 -5.31 7.74
C GLY A 42 -11.64 -4.09 7.92
N ILE A 43 -11.58 -3.11 7.01
CA ILE A 43 -12.42 -1.89 7.04
C ILE A 43 -13.87 -2.22 6.64
N GLY A 44 -14.06 -3.24 5.81
CA GLY A 44 -15.36 -3.64 5.27
C GLY A 44 -15.51 -3.18 3.82
N GLY A 45 -16.13 -4.03 2.99
CA GLY A 45 -16.08 -4.07 1.51
C GLY A 45 -16.61 -2.87 0.70
N SER A 46 -16.44 -1.65 1.21
CA SER A 46 -16.65 -0.39 0.51
C SER A 46 -15.52 -0.06 -0.49
N VAL A 47 -14.41 -0.80 -0.44
CA VAL A 47 -13.25 -0.63 -1.33
C VAL A 47 -13.21 -1.78 -2.33
N ASP A 48 -13.17 -1.46 -3.62
CA ASP A 48 -12.89 -2.44 -4.68
C ASP A 48 -11.45 -2.93 -4.58
N THR A 49 -11.24 -4.23 -4.30
CA THR A 49 -9.90 -4.84 -4.20
C THR A 49 -9.45 -5.55 -5.46
N SER A 50 -10.24 -5.54 -6.54
CA SER A 50 -9.99 -6.33 -7.74
C SER A 50 -8.59 -6.13 -8.34
N GLY A 51 -8.11 -4.87 -8.34
CA GLY A 51 -6.75 -4.53 -8.76
C GLY A 51 -5.66 -5.12 -7.85
N LEU A 52 -5.86 -5.05 -6.53
CA LEU A 52 -4.93 -5.64 -5.55
C LEU A 52 -4.87 -7.16 -5.68
N ASP A 53 -6.04 -7.82 -5.82
CA ASP A 53 -6.13 -9.26 -5.99
C ASP A 53 -5.40 -9.70 -7.27
N SER A 54 -5.54 -8.95 -8.36
CA SER A 54 -4.87 -9.21 -9.64
C SER A 54 -3.36 -8.99 -9.56
N PHE A 55 -2.92 -7.92 -8.90
CA PHE A 55 -1.50 -7.64 -8.65
C PHE A 55 -0.86 -8.75 -7.81
N ILE A 56 -1.45 -9.09 -6.66
CA ILE A 56 -0.93 -10.11 -5.75
C ILE A 56 -0.87 -11.47 -6.45
N LYS A 57 -1.91 -11.83 -7.22
CA LYS A 57 -1.91 -13.08 -7.98
C LYS A 57 -0.82 -13.12 -9.04
N THR A 58 -0.57 -12.02 -9.73
CA THR A 58 0.43 -11.96 -10.80
C THR A 58 1.84 -11.98 -10.23
N GLU A 59 2.08 -11.15 -9.22
CA GLU A 59 3.39 -10.93 -8.61
C GLU A 59 3.78 -12.05 -7.64
N GLY A 60 2.83 -12.76 -7.05
CA GLY A 60 3.14 -13.89 -6.17
C GLY A 60 3.69 -15.11 -6.92
N ARG A 61 3.48 -15.22 -8.23
CA ARG A 61 3.94 -16.36 -9.04
C ARG A 61 5.46 -16.32 -9.19
N GLY A 62 6.13 -17.35 -8.71
CA GLY A 62 7.59 -17.48 -8.82
C GLY A 62 8.37 -16.73 -7.74
N ARG A 63 7.70 -16.05 -6.79
CA ARG A 63 8.37 -15.51 -5.60
C ARG A 63 8.77 -16.61 -4.64
N ASN A 64 9.81 -16.32 -3.85
CA ASN A 64 10.28 -17.22 -2.81
C ASN A 64 9.14 -17.52 -1.82
N PRO A 65 8.93 -18.80 -1.41
CA PRO A 65 7.90 -19.17 -0.44
C PRO A 65 7.93 -18.37 0.86
N TYR A 66 9.12 -17.98 1.34
CA TYR A 66 9.28 -17.13 2.51
C TYR A 66 8.61 -15.76 2.31
N VAL A 67 8.78 -15.13 1.14
CA VAL A 67 8.15 -13.84 0.83
C VAL A 67 6.63 -13.98 0.79
N VAL A 68 6.12 -15.08 0.22
CA VAL A 68 4.68 -15.37 0.18
C VAL A 68 4.11 -15.55 1.60
N GLN A 69 4.80 -16.29 2.46
CA GLN A 69 4.40 -16.46 3.86
C GLN A 69 4.39 -15.12 4.60
N ARG A 70 5.45 -14.31 4.47
CA ARG A 70 5.53 -12.98 5.11
C ARG A 70 4.45 -12.03 4.59
N ALA A 71 4.07 -12.15 3.32
CA ALA A 71 2.96 -11.38 2.76
C ALA A 71 1.62 -11.74 3.40
N GLN A 72 1.38 -13.02 3.65
CA GLN A 72 0.19 -13.48 4.36
C GLN A 72 0.15 -12.97 5.80
N GLU A 73 1.29 -12.95 6.50
CA GLU A 73 1.38 -12.34 7.84
C GLU A 73 1.03 -10.86 7.83
N GLU A 74 1.52 -10.09 6.84
CA GLU A 74 1.20 -8.67 6.69
C GLU A 74 -0.28 -8.46 6.38
N PHE A 75 -0.88 -9.30 5.53
CA PHE A 75 -2.33 -9.29 5.29
C PHE A 75 -3.12 -9.48 6.59
N ASP A 76 -2.80 -10.52 7.38
CA ASP A 76 -3.55 -10.82 8.59
C ASP A 76 -3.35 -9.78 9.70
N LYS A 77 -2.13 -9.23 9.80
CA LYS A 77 -1.82 -8.11 10.69
C LYS A 77 -2.64 -6.86 10.31
N ALA A 78 -2.62 -6.48 9.04
CA ALA A 78 -3.36 -5.34 8.53
C ALA A 78 -4.88 -5.50 8.74
N LYS A 79 -5.41 -6.68 8.44
CA LYS A 79 -6.82 -7.04 8.65
C LYS A 79 -7.24 -6.90 10.12
N ARG A 80 -6.38 -7.29 11.05
CA ARG A 80 -6.63 -7.11 12.50
C ARG A 80 -6.58 -5.63 12.90
N GLN A 81 -5.60 -4.87 12.40
CA GLN A 81 -5.47 -3.44 12.68
C GLN A 81 -6.70 -2.65 12.22
N ALA A 82 -7.18 -2.94 11.01
CA ALA A 82 -8.35 -2.29 10.40
C ALA A 82 -9.70 -2.60 11.10
N ARG A 83 -9.74 -3.56 12.03
CA ARG A 83 -10.94 -3.83 12.84
C ARG A 83 -11.10 -2.87 14.02
N SER A 84 -10.03 -2.22 14.45
CA SER A 84 -10.10 -1.18 15.50
C SER A 84 -10.82 0.06 14.97
N ALA A 85 -11.83 0.55 15.69
CA ALA A 85 -12.60 1.74 15.31
C ALA A 85 -11.71 3.00 15.20
N GLU A 86 -10.75 3.17 16.11
CA GLU A 86 -9.80 4.29 16.12
C GLU A 86 -8.80 4.24 14.97
N ALA A 87 -8.46 3.03 14.50
CA ALA A 87 -7.51 2.85 13.41
C ALA A 87 -8.17 2.99 12.03
N ARG A 88 -9.50 2.79 11.92
CA ARG A 88 -10.21 2.76 10.62
C ARG A 88 -10.08 4.05 9.82
N GLU A 89 -10.25 5.20 10.44
CA GLU A 89 -10.15 6.49 9.73
C GLU A 89 -8.74 6.69 9.16
N ARG A 90 -7.71 6.48 10.00
CA ARG A 90 -6.31 6.61 9.59
C ARG A 90 -5.90 5.59 8.52
N LEU A 91 -6.35 4.34 8.67
CA LEU A 91 -6.03 3.25 7.74
C LEU A 91 -6.83 3.36 6.43
N SER A 92 -8.01 4.00 6.45
CA SER A 92 -8.74 4.31 5.22
C SER A 92 -7.99 5.34 4.35
N ALA A 93 -7.29 6.29 4.98
CA ALA A 93 -6.42 7.22 4.27
C ALA A 93 -5.17 6.53 3.68
N GLU A 94 -4.60 5.53 4.37
CA GLU A 94 -3.54 4.67 3.78
C GLU A 94 -4.05 3.92 2.53
N LEU A 95 -5.31 3.50 2.57
CA LEU A 95 -5.95 2.78 1.48
C LEU A 95 -6.24 3.69 0.27
N ALA A 96 -6.73 4.91 0.52
CA ALA A 96 -6.98 5.90 -0.51
C ALA A 96 -5.72 6.58 -1.07
N GLY A 97 -4.58 6.47 -0.37
CA GLY A 97 -3.30 7.03 -0.79
C GLY A 97 -2.36 5.94 -1.31
N PRO A 98 -1.36 5.48 -0.54
CA PRO A 98 -0.33 4.54 -0.99
C PRO A 98 -0.85 3.27 -1.68
N CYS A 99 -2.00 2.72 -1.28
CA CYS A 99 -2.51 1.48 -1.84
C CYS A 99 -3.01 1.59 -3.28
N VAL A 100 -3.37 2.80 -3.75
CA VAL A 100 -3.86 3.00 -5.13
C VAL A 100 -2.80 2.68 -6.18
N ALA A 101 -1.52 2.75 -5.82
CA ALA A 101 -0.40 2.39 -6.68
C ALA A 101 -0.44 0.92 -7.14
N TYR A 102 -1.12 0.06 -6.38
CA TYR A 102 -1.24 -1.38 -6.66
C TYR A 102 -2.60 -1.76 -7.27
N MET A 103 -3.50 -0.78 -7.46
CA MET A 103 -4.87 -1.00 -7.95
C MET A 103 -5.02 -0.74 -9.45
N GLY A 104 -4.16 0.11 -10.03
CA GLY A 104 -4.33 0.60 -11.41
C GLY A 104 -3.94 -0.35 -12.54
N SER A 105 -3.22 -1.44 -12.25
CA SER A 105 -2.82 -2.42 -13.26
C SER A 105 -1.97 -3.49 -12.60
N GLY A 106 -2.35 -4.77 -12.74
CA GLY A 106 -1.45 -5.88 -12.47
C GLY A 106 -0.24 -5.80 -13.41
N GLY A 107 0.80 -5.10 -12.99
CA GLY A 107 2.02 -4.86 -13.77
C GLY A 107 1.81 -3.84 -14.90
N ALA A 108 2.02 -2.54 -14.61
CA ALA A 108 2.15 -1.47 -15.60
C ALA A 108 3.42 -1.59 -16.50
N GLY A 109 3.86 -2.81 -16.79
CA GLY A 109 5.06 -3.10 -17.57
C GLY A 109 4.96 -4.34 -18.46
N LYS A 110 3.84 -5.09 -18.44
CA LYS A 110 3.74 -6.32 -19.25
C LYS A 110 3.07 -6.14 -20.62
N ASP A 111 2.30 -5.07 -20.81
CA ASP A 111 1.54 -4.83 -22.06
C ASP A 111 2.20 -3.83 -23.02
N MET A 112 3.38 -3.28 -22.69
CA MET A 112 4.15 -2.37 -23.55
C MET A 112 5.37 -3.06 -24.20
N ALA A 113 5.28 -4.37 -24.46
CA ALA A 113 6.32 -5.13 -25.17
C ALA A 113 5.82 -5.81 -26.45
N VAL A 114 4.55 -5.57 -26.83
CA VAL A 114 3.97 -6.06 -28.09
C VAL A 114 3.25 -4.90 -28.78
N ARG A 115 4.02 -3.90 -29.23
CA ARG A 115 3.67 -3.00 -30.33
C ARG A 115 4.91 -2.25 -30.79
#